data_AF-A0A1M4VS25-F1
#
_entry.id   AF-A0A1M4VS25-F1
#
_cell.length_a   1.000
_cell.length_b   1.000
_cell.length_c   1.000
_cell.angle_alpha   90.00
_cell.angle_beta   90.00
_cell.angle_gamma   90.00
#
_symmetry.space_group_name_H-M   'P 1'
#
loop_
_entity.id
_entity.type
_entity.pdbx_description
1 polymer ?
#
loop_
_entity_poly.entity_id
_entity_poly.type
_entity_poly.pdbx_seq_one_letter_code
_entity_poly.pdbx_strand_id
1 'polypeptide(L)'
;MEQKKIEQITLHLIVFGTIIIIGVLARQTVLHYGWDEFSSYLILVVCSIVIGAIYLNLQMAFRQLLSPTIERCFTRFECYRNKAVAVEPSIVHQELIESTIDTEPIVSVPEPEIETTSDTTEEISIPSLSESNENMVELPKEEVPPASISNIPIEVLNQPSEYEISRANAMAEKERASQEKLDKVIAYTKQTLVLYLDETALNRLCGYVTEYYLSDSLFKVEPIKVDSQLKTIDIMHFGWNIGKAFGKPRLQTATFIKRVFAHTLRDSEISTIERKMSHTESVCKIKLDKKIV
;
A
#
# COMPACT_ATOMS: atom_id res chain seq x y z
N MET A 1 -27.71 7.89 -29.34
CA MET A 1 -27.32 6.84 -28.37
C MET A 1 -26.03 7.20 -27.63
N GLU A 2 -25.04 7.80 -28.30
CA GLU A 2 -23.75 8.17 -27.70
C GLU A 2 -23.83 9.13 -26.50
N GLN A 3 -24.68 10.16 -26.55
CA GLN A 3 -24.73 11.17 -25.48
C GLN A 3 -25.14 10.61 -24.11
N LYS A 4 -26.14 9.71 -24.07
CA LYS A 4 -26.57 9.04 -22.82
C LYS A 4 -25.48 8.15 -22.22
N LYS A 5 -24.65 7.55 -23.07
CA LYS A 5 -23.54 6.69 -22.66
C LYS A 5 -22.42 7.52 -22.03
N ILE A 6 -22.10 8.68 -22.63
CA ILE A 6 -21.11 9.62 -22.09
C ILE A 6 -21.58 10.21 -20.76
N GLU A 7 -22.84 10.63 -20.64
CA GLU A 7 -23.41 11.13 -19.38
C GLU A 7 -23.34 10.09 -18.26
N GLN A 8 -23.68 8.84 -18.57
CA GLN A 8 -23.60 7.74 -17.60
C GLN A 8 -22.16 7.49 -17.14
N ILE A 9 -21.20 7.47 -18.06
CA ILE A 9 -19.78 7.28 -17.72
C ILE A 9 -19.28 8.44 -16.85
N THR A 10 -19.55 9.68 -17.24
CA THR A 10 -19.17 10.88 -16.50
C THR A 10 -19.72 10.86 -15.07
N LEU A 11 -20.98 10.44 -14.89
CA LEU A 11 -21.59 10.38 -13.56
C LEU A 11 -20.92 9.34 -12.66
N HIS A 12 -20.57 8.16 -13.20
CA HIS A 12 -19.85 7.13 -12.42
C HIS A 12 -18.42 7.57 -12.08
N LEU A 13 -17.75 8.31 -12.98
CA LEU A 13 -16.42 8.87 -12.71
C LEU A 13 -16.45 9.92 -11.59
N ILE A 14 -17.45 10.81 -11.59
CA ILE A 14 -17.61 11.82 -10.53
C ILE A 14 -17.81 11.12 -9.18
N VAL A 15 -18.69 10.11 -9.12
CA VAL A 15 -18.95 9.36 -7.88
C VAL A 15 -17.70 8.60 -7.41
N PHE A 16 -16.98 7.97 -8.33
CA PHE A 16 -15.73 7.29 -7.98
C PHE A 16 -14.69 8.27 -7.42
N GLY A 17 -14.59 9.46 -8.02
CA GLY A 17 -13.76 10.55 -7.52
C GLY A 17 -14.13 10.99 -6.11
N THR A 18 -15.43 11.15 -5.80
CA THR A 18 -15.85 11.55 -4.44
C THR A 18 -15.56 10.48 -3.39
N ILE A 19 -15.71 9.19 -3.73
CA ILE A 19 -15.35 8.07 -2.83
C ILE A 19 -13.85 8.12 -2.48
N ILE A 20 -13.00 8.38 -3.47
CA ILE A 20 -11.55 8.51 -3.24
C ILE A 20 -11.26 9.71 -2.34
N ILE A 21 -11.86 10.88 -2.62
CA ILE A 21 -11.65 12.10 -1.81
C ILE A 21 -12.03 11.85 -0.35
N ILE A 22 -13.19 11.23 -0.09
CA ILE A 22 -13.63 10.89 1.28
C ILE A 22 -12.65 9.90 1.94
N GLY A 23 -12.17 8.90 1.20
CA GLY A 23 -11.16 7.96 1.70
C GLY A 23 -9.84 8.65 2.08
N VAL A 24 -9.39 9.62 1.28
CA VAL A 24 -8.19 10.42 1.57
C VAL A 24 -8.39 11.30 2.80
N LEU A 25 -9.56 11.93 2.96
CA LEU A 25 -9.89 12.70 4.16
C LEU A 25 -9.89 11.81 5.41
N ALA A 26 -10.47 10.60 5.33
CA ALA A 26 -10.43 9.63 6.42
C ALA A 26 -8.99 9.18 6.75
N ARG A 27 -8.12 9.05 5.75
CA ARG A 27 -6.69 8.78 5.98
C ARG A 27 -6.00 9.95 6.70
N GLN A 28 -6.27 11.19 6.28
CA GLN A 28 -5.68 12.38 6.90
C GLN A 28 -6.08 12.51 8.37
N THR A 29 -7.34 12.23 8.71
CA THR A 29 -7.79 12.27 10.11
C THR A 29 -7.10 11.20 10.94
N VAL A 30 -6.95 9.98 10.42
CA VAL A 30 -6.28 8.87 11.12
C VAL A 30 -4.79 9.15 11.35
N LEU A 31 -4.10 9.73 10.37
CA LEU A 31 -2.71 10.18 10.54
C LEU A 31 -2.61 11.31 11.58
N HIS A 32 -3.58 12.23 11.62
CA HIS A 32 -3.64 13.28 12.64
C HIS A 32 -3.80 12.71 14.07
N TYR A 33 -4.49 11.58 14.22
CA TYR A 33 -4.58 10.85 15.51
C TYR A 33 -3.33 10.03 15.85
N GLY A 34 -2.28 10.06 15.02
CA GLY A 34 -1.00 9.42 15.30
C GLY A 34 -0.93 7.93 14.94
N TRP A 35 -1.80 7.45 14.05
CA TRP A 35 -1.75 6.08 13.54
C TRP A 35 -0.60 5.91 12.53
N ASP A 36 -0.10 4.68 12.40
CA ASP A 36 0.99 4.37 11.47
C ASP A 36 0.57 4.44 9.99
N GLU A 37 1.56 4.60 9.11
CA GLU A 37 1.33 4.79 7.69
C GLU A 37 0.64 3.58 7.03
N PHE A 38 0.99 2.35 7.43
CA PHE A 38 0.36 1.14 6.90
C PHE A 38 -1.11 1.03 7.32
N SER A 39 -1.41 1.27 8.60
CA SER A 39 -2.79 1.33 9.11
C SER A 39 -3.61 2.43 8.44
N SER A 40 -2.97 3.55 8.08
CA SER A 40 -3.61 4.63 7.32
C SER A 40 -3.95 4.24 5.87
N TYR A 41 -3.16 3.36 5.24
CA TYR A 41 -3.50 2.82 3.93
C TYR A 41 -4.60 1.76 4.03
N LEU A 42 -4.56 0.93 5.07
CA LEU A 42 -5.59 -0.05 5.34
C LEU A 42 -6.95 0.63 5.58
N ILE A 43 -7.00 1.72 6.33
CA ILE A 43 -8.25 2.45 6.57
C ILE A 43 -8.81 3.09 5.30
N LEU A 44 -7.95 3.62 4.42
CA LEU A 44 -8.38 4.17 3.13
C LEU A 44 -9.09 3.09 2.30
N VAL A 45 -8.46 1.92 2.13
CA VAL A 45 -9.01 0.81 1.34
C VAL A 45 -10.32 0.32 1.93
N VAL A 46 -10.38 0.10 3.25
CA VAL A 46 -11.59 -0.36 3.93
C VAL A 46 -12.71 0.67 3.82
N CYS A 47 -12.43 1.96 4.07
CA CYS A 47 -13.42 3.03 3.92
C CYS A 47 -13.95 3.12 2.50
N SER A 48 -13.09 3.05 1.48
CA SER A 48 -13.52 3.08 0.07
C SER A 48 -14.42 1.89 -0.28
N ILE A 49 -14.12 0.68 0.21
CA ILE A 49 -14.95 -0.52 -0.01
C ILE A 49 -16.31 -0.36 0.69
N VAL A 50 -16.33 0.08 1.95
CA VAL A 50 -17.58 0.24 2.72
C VAL A 50 -18.47 1.32 2.09
N ILE A 51 -17.91 2.48 1.77
CA ILE A 51 -18.65 3.58 1.13
C ILE A 51 -19.14 3.14 -0.26
N GLY A 52 -18.30 2.45 -1.04
CA GLY A 52 -18.69 1.90 -2.34
C GLY A 52 -19.85 0.90 -2.22
N ALA A 53 -19.80 0.01 -1.24
CA ALA A 53 -20.88 -0.95 -0.98
C ALA A 53 -22.18 -0.23 -0.58
N ILE A 54 -22.11 0.78 0.30
CA ILE A 54 -23.27 1.59 0.68
C ILE A 54 -23.85 2.31 -0.55
N TYR A 55 -23.01 2.89 -1.40
CA TYR A 55 -23.43 3.57 -2.62
C TYR A 55 -24.16 2.62 -3.58
N LEU A 56 -23.61 1.43 -3.84
CA LEU A 56 -24.24 0.43 -4.71
C LEU A 56 -25.58 -0.05 -4.14
N ASN A 57 -25.66 -0.28 -2.84
CA ASN A 57 -26.91 -0.65 -2.16
C ASN A 57 -27.95 0.47 -2.28
N LEU A 58 -27.55 1.73 -2.08
CA LEU A 58 -28.44 2.88 -2.21
C LEU A 58 -28.90 3.06 -3.66
N GLN A 59 -28.01 2.85 -4.64
CA GLN A 59 -28.34 2.90 -6.06
C GLN A 59 -29.39 1.83 -6.43
N MET A 60 -29.26 0.61 -5.89
CA MET A 60 -30.22 -0.46 -6.09
C MET A 60 -31.58 -0.14 -5.45
N ALA A 61 -31.57 0.34 -4.20
CA ALA A 61 -32.78 0.73 -3.48
C ALA A 61 -33.50 1.92 -4.17
N PHE A 62 -32.76 2.91 -4.67
CA PHE A 62 -33.32 4.04 -5.41
C PHE A 62 -34.00 3.58 -6.70
N ARG A 63 -33.36 2.68 -7.46
CA ARG A 63 -33.95 2.10 -8.68
C ARG A 63 -35.25 1.35 -8.38
N GLN A 64 -35.30 0.58 -7.29
CA GLN A 64 -36.48 -0.21 -6.96
C GLN A 64 -37.62 0.60 -6.34
N LEU A 65 -37.30 1.56 -5.45
CA LEU A 65 -38.30 2.24 -4.63
C LEU A 65 -38.67 3.60 -5.22
N LEU A 66 -37.68 4.37 -5.64
CA LEU A 66 -37.87 5.77 -6.05
C LEU A 66 -38.25 5.87 -7.51
N SER A 67 -37.74 5.02 -8.42
CA SER A 67 -38.19 5.02 -9.82
C SER A 67 -39.72 4.87 -9.95
N PRO A 68 -40.38 3.83 -9.38
CA PRO A 68 -41.82 3.67 -9.54
C PRO A 68 -42.63 4.70 -8.73
N THR A 69 -42.10 5.18 -7.61
CA THR A 69 -42.79 6.18 -6.77
C THR A 69 -42.76 7.56 -7.41
N ILE A 70 -41.61 7.96 -7.97
CA ILE A 70 -41.42 9.20 -8.71
C ILE A 70 -42.28 9.17 -9.98
N GLU A 71 -42.29 8.05 -10.72
CA GLU A 71 -43.14 7.88 -11.91
C GLU A 71 -44.64 7.99 -11.58
N ARG A 72 -45.10 7.35 -10.49
CA ARG A 72 -46.48 7.52 -9.98
C ARG A 72 -46.77 8.94 -9.51
N CYS A 73 -45.78 9.65 -8.98
CA CYS A 73 -45.95 11.03 -8.53
C CYS A 73 -46.07 11.98 -9.72
N PHE A 74 -45.22 11.84 -10.74
CA PHE A 74 -45.27 12.68 -11.95
C PHE A 74 -46.51 12.43 -12.80
N THR A 75 -46.98 11.18 -12.91
CA THR A 75 -48.26 10.87 -13.58
C THR A 75 -49.49 11.43 -12.87
N ARG A 76 -49.37 11.78 -11.58
CA ARG A 76 -50.43 12.41 -10.78
C ARG A 76 -50.52 13.92 -10.96
N PHE A 77 -49.47 14.58 -11.44
CA PHE A 77 -49.49 16.02 -11.77
C PHE A 77 -49.98 16.25 -13.21
N GLU A 78 -51.03 17.08 -13.37
CA GLU A 78 -51.68 17.33 -14.67
C GLU A 78 -50.73 17.87 -15.76
N CYS A 79 -49.62 18.51 -15.39
CA CYS A 79 -48.65 19.09 -16.31
C CYS A 79 -47.88 18.06 -17.17
N TYR A 80 -47.70 16.82 -16.69
CA TYR A 80 -46.96 15.77 -17.40
C TYR A 80 -47.85 14.81 -18.23
N ARG A 81 -49.17 14.79 -17.98
CA ARG A 81 -50.12 13.90 -18.67
C ARG A 81 -50.22 14.20 -20.17
N ASN A 82 -50.08 15.47 -20.57
CA ASN A 82 -50.34 15.92 -21.93
C ASN A 82 -49.19 15.64 -22.91
N LYS A 83 -48.00 15.24 -22.44
CA LYS A 83 -46.88 14.83 -23.30
C LYS A 83 -46.87 13.33 -23.60
N ALA A 84 -47.43 12.50 -22.71
CA ALA A 84 -47.50 11.05 -22.91
C ALA A 84 -48.64 10.62 -23.85
N VAL A 85 -49.73 11.40 -23.94
CA VAL A 85 -50.88 11.10 -24.81
C VAL A 85 -50.67 11.54 -26.27
N ALA A 86 -49.71 12.43 -26.55
CA ALA A 86 -49.41 12.88 -27.91
C ALA A 86 -48.44 11.96 -28.68
N VAL A 87 -47.89 10.92 -28.04
CA VAL A 87 -46.89 10.01 -28.61
C VAL A 87 -47.35 8.55 -28.49
N GLU A 88 -48.57 8.25 -28.97
CA GLU A 88 -48.86 6.93 -29.57
C GLU A 88 -50.16 7.05 -30.39
N PRO A 89 -50.07 6.89 -31.72
CA PRO A 89 -50.28 5.54 -32.25
C PRO A 89 -49.38 5.25 -33.46
N SER A 90 -48.47 4.26 -33.40
CA SER A 90 -48.01 3.48 -34.59
C SER A 90 -46.75 2.57 -34.44
N ILE A 91 -46.51 1.87 -33.32
CA ILE A 91 -45.46 0.80 -33.32
C ILE A 91 -45.98 -0.54 -32.76
N VAL A 92 -47.30 -0.76 -32.78
CA VAL A 92 -47.92 -2.08 -32.48
C VAL A 92 -47.78 -3.08 -33.65
N HIS A 93 -47.10 -2.75 -34.75
CA HIS A 93 -47.13 -3.58 -35.97
C HIS A 93 -45.82 -4.24 -36.43
N GLN A 94 -44.75 -4.27 -35.62
CA GLN A 94 -43.49 -4.87 -36.06
C GLN A 94 -42.94 -5.91 -35.07
N GLU A 95 -43.82 -6.71 -34.48
CA GLU A 95 -43.45 -7.86 -33.64
C GLU A 95 -44.02 -9.19 -34.17
N LEU A 96 -44.54 -9.22 -35.41
CA LEU A 96 -45.25 -10.37 -35.94
C LEU A 96 -45.21 -10.36 -37.46
N ILE A 97 -44.10 -10.82 -38.05
CA ILE A 97 -44.04 -11.49 -39.36
C ILE A 97 -42.63 -12.09 -39.51
N GLU A 98 -42.63 -13.40 -39.80
CA GLU A 98 -41.51 -14.22 -40.31
C GLU A 98 -40.40 -14.67 -39.36
N SER A 99 -40.84 -15.36 -38.29
CA SER A 99 -40.28 -16.69 -38.03
C SER A 99 -40.63 -17.66 -39.18
N THR A 100 -39.67 -18.51 -39.56
CA THR A 100 -39.73 -19.69 -40.47
C THR A 100 -39.19 -19.46 -41.90
N ILE A 101 -37.97 -19.93 -42.18
CA ILE A 101 -37.67 -21.09 -43.05
C ILE A 101 -36.18 -21.46 -42.90
N ASP A 102 -35.99 -22.78 -42.97
CA ASP A 102 -34.90 -23.67 -42.61
C ASP A 102 -33.71 -23.70 -43.61
N THR A 103 -32.70 -24.50 -43.25
CA THR A 103 -31.65 -25.15 -44.07
C THR A 103 -30.28 -24.46 -44.27
N GLU A 104 -29.32 -24.88 -43.44
CA GLU A 104 -27.88 -25.07 -43.72
C GLU A 104 -27.65 -26.02 -44.95
N PRO A 105 -26.43 -26.34 -45.46
CA PRO A 105 -25.08 -26.24 -44.84
C PRO A 105 -23.89 -25.87 -45.79
N ILE A 106 -22.68 -25.96 -45.23
CA ILE A 106 -21.40 -26.47 -45.82
C ILE A 106 -20.22 -25.48 -46.00
N VAL A 107 -19.30 -25.55 -45.02
CA VAL A 107 -17.82 -25.71 -45.09
C VAL A 107 -16.99 -24.77 -45.97
N SER A 108 -16.04 -24.04 -45.36
CA SER A 108 -14.58 -24.21 -45.57
C SER A 108 -13.78 -23.08 -44.89
N VAL A 109 -12.96 -23.44 -43.91
CA VAL A 109 -11.76 -22.73 -43.38
C VAL A 109 -10.62 -23.02 -44.38
N PRO A 110 -9.66 -22.11 -44.71
CA PRO A 110 -8.55 -21.78 -43.78
C PRO A 110 -7.91 -20.37 -43.84
N GLU A 111 -7.11 -20.13 -42.79
CA GLU A 111 -6.18 -19.01 -42.51
C GLU A 111 -5.31 -18.55 -43.71
N PRO A 112 -4.69 -17.35 -43.59
CA PRO A 112 -3.26 -17.38 -43.29
C PRO A 112 -2.75 -16.30 -42.31
N GLU A 113 -1.63 -16.67 -41.68
CA GLU A 113 -0.61 -15.90 -41.00
C GLU A 113 -0.13 -14.67 -41.81
N ILE A 114 0.36 -13.60 -41.14
CA ILE A 114 1.77 -13.11 -41.21
C ILE A 114 1.97 -11.71 -40.59
N GLU A 115 2.95 -11.65 -39.68
CA GLU A 115 4.10 -10.71 -39.58
C GLU A 115 3.99 -9.19 -39.82
N THR A 116 4.36 -8.46 -38.75
CA THR A 116 5.40 -7.40 -38.67
C THR A 116 5.17 -6.02 -39.31
N THR A 117 5.31 -4.97 -38.48
CA THR A 117 6.36 -3.91 -38.51
C THR A 117 5.79 -2.51 -38.20
N SER A 118 6.59 -1.73 -37.45
CA SER A 118 6.68 -0.25 -37.47
C SER A 118 5.63 0.52 -36.64
N ASP A 119 5.94 1.57 -35.88
CA ASP A 119 7.20 2.22 -35.48
C ASP A 119 6.83 3.35 -34.47
N THR A 120 7.83 3.84 -33.73
CA THR A 120 8.04 5.27 -33.39
C THR A 120 7.29 5.94 -32.22
N THR A 121 8.07 6.10 -31.12
CA THR A 121 8.55 7.39 -30.54
C THR A 121 7.70 8.20 -29.54
N GLU A 122 8.46 8.75 -28.58
CA GLU A 122 8.25 9.87 -27.64
C GLU A 122 7.66 9.49 -26.27
N GLU A 123 8.50 9.27 -25.26
CA GLU A 123 9.31 10.23 -24.48
C GLU A 123 8.62 10.48 -23.13
N ILE A 124 9.16 9.78 -22.13
CA ILE A 124 8.89 9.99 -20.70
C ILE A 124 9.53 11.32 -20.32
N SER A 125 8.71 12.27 -19.89
CA SER A 125 9.16 13.44 -19.13
C SER A 125 8.54 13.41 -17.74
N ILE A 126 9.44 13.30 -16.76
CA ILE A 126 9.23 13.35 -15.32
C ILE A 126 9.13 14.84 -14.95
N PRO A 127 8.12 15.33 -14.19
CA PRO A 127 8.21 16.65 -13.60
C PRO A 127 9.03 16.56 -12.32
N SER A 128 10.15 17.28 -12.34
CA SER A 128 11.05 17.55 -11.23
C SER A 128 10.36 18.19 -10.04
N LEU A 129 10.87 17.79 -8.87
CA LEU A 129 10.82 18.43 -7.57
C LEU A 129 11.23 19.91 -7.66
N SER A 130 10.41 20.80 -7.11
CA SER A 130 10.76 22.21 -6.90
C SER A 130 10.37 22.66 -5.50
N GLU A 131 11.29 23.42 -4.94
CA GLU A 131 11.45 23.82 -3.55
C GLU A 131 10.35 24.72 -3.00
N SER A 132 10.33 24.69 -1.66
CA SER A 132 9.72 25.61 -0.70
C SER A 132 9.50 27.05 -1.16
N ASN A 133 8.28 27.54 -0.92
CA ASN A 133 8.06 28.92 -0.52
C ASN A 133 7.12 28.96 0.68
N GLU A 134 7.60 29.58 1.76
CA GLU A 134 6.81 29.97 2.93
C GLU A 134 5.67 30.88 2.48
N ASN A 135 4.46 30.58 2.96
CA ASN A 135 3.39 31.56 2.98
C ASN A 135 2.81 31.60 4.40
N MET A 136 3.19 32.64 5.13
CA MET A 136 2.61 33.04 6.39
C MET A 136 1.12 33.34 6.22
N VAL A 137 0.30 32.73 7.06
CA VAL A 137 -1.10 33.12 7.25
C VAL A 137 -1.14 34.19 8.35
N GLU A 138 -1.41 35.43 7.94
CA GLU A 138 -1.85 36.52 8.83
C GLU A 138 -3.25 36.19 9.39
N LEU A 139 -3.41 36.33 10.71
CA LEU A 139 -4.69 36.48 11.42
C LEU A 139 -4.56 37.67 12.40
N PRO A 140 -5.65 38.29 12.87
CA PRO A 140 -5.91 39.71 12.70
C PRO A 140 -5.52 40.53 13.94
N LYS A 141 -5.28 41.82 13.70
CA LYS A 141 -4.98 42.84 14.71
C LYS A 141 -6.15 43.03 15.67
N GLU A 142 -5.92 42.78 16.95
CA GLU A 142 -6.74 43.33 18.04
C GLU A 142 -5.88 44.32 18.84
N GLU A 143 -6.40 45.54 18.94
CA GLU A 143 -5.73 46.75 19.41
C GLU A 143 -6.08 46.97 20.90
N VAL A 144 -5.10 46.94 21.81
CA VAL A 144 -5.27 47.29 23.24
C VAL A 144 -4.02 48.04 23.75
N PRO A 145 -4.16 49.12 24.57
CA PRO A 145 -3.16 50.20 24.71
C PRO A 145 -2.05 49.92 25.75
N PRO A 146 -0.97 50.74 25.78
CA PRO A 146 0.28 50.40 26.47
C PRO A 146 0.24 50.82 27.94
N ALA A 147 0.52 49.90 28.86
CA ALA A 147 1.02 50.28 30.18
C ALA A 147 1.78 49.14 30.88
N SER A 148 2.96 49.52 31.38
CA SER A 148 3.69 48.91 32.49
C SER A 148 4.72 47.83 32.13
N ILE A 149 5.92 48.31 31.79
CA ILE A 149 7.17 47.57 31.90
C ILE A 149 7.41 47.28 33.40
N SER A 150 7.10 46.06 33.82
CA SER A 150 7.51 45.51 35.11
C SER A 150 8.36 44.27 34.85
N ASN A 151 9.67 44.50 34.81
CA ASN A 151 10.79 43.56 34.94
C ASN A 151 10.40 42.10 35.23
N ILE A 152 10.21 41.30 34.17
CA ILE A 152 10.35 39.84 34.26
C ILE A 152 11.82 39.54 33.94
N PRO A 153 12.58 38.85 34.82
CA PRO A 153 13.96 38.47 34.52
C PRO A 153 13.98 37.61 33.26
N ILE A 154 14.75 38.05 32.26
CA ILE A 154 15.05 37.34 31.01
C ILE A 154 16.02 36.20 31.35
N GLU A 155 15.59 35.25 32.19
CA GLU A 155 16.40 34.08 32.57
C GLU A 155 15.56 32.79 32.61
N VAL A 156 14.22 32.88 32.45
CA VAL A 156 13.30 31.74 32.51
C VAL A 156 12.95 31.16 31.13
N LEU A 157 13.30 31.82 30.02
CA LEU A 157 12.85 31.40 28.68
C LEU A 157 13.75 30.36 27.97
N ASN A 158 14.89 29.96 28.56
CA ASN A 158 15.86 29.05 27.94
C ASN A 158 15.89 27.64 28.54
N GLN A 159 15.01 27.31 29.49
CA GLN A 159 14.90 25.95 30.01
C GLN A 159 13.84 25.17 29.23
N PRO A 160 14.17 23.95 28.73
CA PRO A 160 13.21 23.12 28.03
C PRO A 160 12.02 22.81 28.94
N SER A 161 10.82 22.88 28.38
CA SER A 161 9.58 22.57 29.09
C SER A 161 9.57 21.10 29.55
N GLU A 162 8.79 20.79 30.60
CA GLU A 162 8.62 19.42 31.09
C GLU A 162 8.11 18.47 29.99
N TYR A 163 7.28 18.98 29.07
CA TYR A 163 6.84 18.26 27.89
C TYR A 163 7.98 17.93 26.92
N GLU A 164 8.87 18.90 26.65
CA GLU A 164 10.03 18.67 25.77
C GLU A 164 11.02 17.68 26.40
N ILE A 165 11.23 17.76 27.71
CA ILE A 165 12.08 16.80 28.46
C ILE A 165 11.49 15.39 28.38
N SER A 166 10.19 15.22 28.65
CA SER A 166 9.53 13.90 28.57
C SER A 166 9.51 13.34 27.16
N ARG A 167 9.23 14.17 26.14
CA ARG A 167 9.32 13.78 24.73
C ARG A 167 10.73 13.33 24.35
N ALA A 168 11.77 14.09 24.73
CA ALA A 168 13.16 13.75 24.47
C ALA A 168 13.57 12.44 25.15
N ASN A 169 13.18 12.24 26.41
CA ASN A 169 13.44 11.00 27.15
C ASN A 169 12.78 9.78 26.48
N ALA A 170 11.53 9.92 26.04
CA ALA A 170 10.82 8.85 25.33
C ALA A 170 11.47 8.50 23.98
N MET A 171 11.93 9.50 23.22
CA MET A 171 12.69 9.27 21.97
C MET A 171 14.02 8.56 22.25
N ALA A 172 14.77 9.01 23.27
CA ALA A 172 16.06 8.42 23.64
C ALA A 172 15.91 6.97 24.17
N GLU A 173 14.85 6.67 24.93
CA GLU A 173 14.57 5.32 25.39
C GLU A 173 14.20 4.39 24.24
N LYS A 174 13.38 4.87 23.29
CA LYS A 174 13.05 4.12 22.07
C LYS A 174 14.31 3.82 21.25
N GLU A 175 15.21 4.79 21.09
CA GLU A 175 16.47 4.60 20.37
C GLU A 175 17.42 3.65 21.11
N ARG A 176 17.51 3.76 22.44
CA ARG A 176 18.27 2.80 23.26
C ARG A 176 17.76 1.37 23.09
N ALA A 177 16.45 1.15 23.17
CA ALA A 177 15.85 -0.16 22.98
C ALA A 177 16.04 -0.70 21.55
N SER A 178 16.03 0.19 20.55
CA SER A 178 16.35 -0.11 19.15
C SER A 178 17.81 -0.57 19.01
N GLN A 179 18.75 0.14 19.64
CA GLN A 179 20.17 -0.20 19.60
C GLN A 179 20.46 -1.51 20.34
N GLU A 180 19.91 -1.71 21.54
CA GLU A 180 20.06 -2.96 22.29
C GLU A 180 19.55 -4.17 21.50
N LYS A 181 18.44 -4.01 20.77
CA LYS A 181 17.92 -5.03 19.86
C LYS A 181 18.92 -5.35 18.74
N LEU A 182 19.49 -4.33 18.09
CA LEU A 182 20.51 -4.52 17.07
C LEU A 182 21.74 -5.24 17.65
N ASP A 183 22.24 -4.79 18.80
CA ASP A 183 23.44 -5.35 19.43
C ASP A 183 23.26 -6.84 19.77
N LYS A 184 22.09 -7.23 20.29
CA LYS A 184 21.74 -8.64 20.55
C LYS A 184 21.76 -9.47 19.26
N VAL A 185 21.22 -8.95 18.17
CA VAL A 185 21.21 -9.67 16.88
C VAL A 185 22.60 -9.75 16.25
N ILE A 186 23.42 -8.72 16.40
CA ILE A 186 24.83 -8.75 15.97
C ILE A 186 25.63 -9.75 16.80
N ALA A 187 25.42 -9.81 18.12
CA ALA A 187 26.04 -10.80 18.99
C ALA A 187 25.62 -12.23 18.59
N TYR A 188 24.32 -12.46 18.37
CA TYR A 188 23.79 -13.72 17.84
C TYR A 188 24.46 -14.10 16.50
N THR A 189 24.58 -13.14 15.58
CA THR A 189 25.20 -13.36 14.27
C THR A 189 26.66 -13.80 14.39
N LYS A 190 27.44 -13.09 15.21
CA LYS A 190 28.84 -13.42 15.48
C LYS A 190 28.97 -14.82 16.09
N GLN A 191 28.25 -15.09 17.18
CA GLN A 191 28.31 -16.38 17.86
C GLN A 191 27.88 -17.55 16.96
N THR A 192 26.89 -17.33 16.10
CA THR A 192 26.36 -18.37 15.22
C THR A 192 27.30 -18.69 14.05
N LEU A 193 28.00 -17.69 13.51
CA LEU A 193 28.73 -17.82 12.24
C LEU A 193 30.25 -17.73 12.34
N VAL A 194 30.82 -17.45 13.52
CA VAL A 194 32.28 -17.35 13.72
C VAL A 194 33.06 -18.61 13.32
N LEU A 195 32.46 -19.79 13.40
CA LEU A 195 33.11 -21.05 12.99
C LEU A 195 32.95 -21.37 11.50
N TYR A 196 32.16 -20.57 10.76
CA TYR A 196 31.76 -20.86 9.38
C TYR A 196 32.12 -19.74 8.39
N LEU A 197 32.74 -18.67 8.88
CA LEU A 197 33.17 -17.50 8.13
C LEU A 197 34.53 -17.03 8.62
N ASP A 198 35.36 -16.52 7.70
CA ASP A 198 36.54 -15.75 8.09
C ASP A 198 36.13 -14.39 8.70
N GLU A 199 37.07 -13.75 9.38
CA GLU A 199 36.83 -12.48 10.08
C GLU A 199 36.31 -11.37 9.14
N THR A 200 36.82 -11.30 7.91
CA THR A 200 36.43 -10.26 6.94
C THR A 200 34.99 -10.48 6.49
N ALA A 201 34.63 -11.70 6.14
CA ALA A 201 33.28 -12.09 5.75
C ALA A 201 32.28 -11.93 6.91
N LEU A 202 32.69 -12.27 8.14
CA LEU A 202 31.85 -12.11 9.33
C LEU A 202 31.57 -10.63 9.65
N ASN A 203 32.60 -9.78 9.57
CA ASN A 203 32.43 -8.33 9.76
C ASN A 203 31.54 -7.72 8.68
N ARG A 204 31.71 -8.14 7.41
CA ARG A 204 30.84 -7.73 6.31
C ARG A 204 29.39 -8.16 6.53
N LEU A 205 29.16 -9.38 7.00
CA LEU A 205 27.83 -9.87 7.33
C LEU A 205 27.19 -9.01 8.45
N CYS A 206 27.95 -8.65 9.49
CA CYS A 206 27.44 -7.77 10.54
C CYS A 206 27.02 -6.40 9.98
N GLY A 207 27.79 -5.85 9.03
CA GLY A 207 27.40 -4.64 8.29
C GLY A 207 26.09 -4.82 7.53
N TYR A 208 25.93 -5.92 6.79
CA TYR A 208 24.67 -6.20 6.08
C TYR A 208 23.48 -6.40 7.02
N VAL A 209 23.66 -7.04 8.18
CA VAL A 209 22.60 -7.20 9.18
C VAL A 209 22.21 -5.84 9.78
N THR A 210 23.18 -4.94 9.97
CA THR A 210 22.93 -3.56 10.43
C THR A 210 22.14 -2.78 9.40
N GLU A 211 22.55 -2.79 8.13
CA GLU A 211 21.80 -2.13 7.05
C GLU A 211 20.40 -2.70 6.86
N TYR A 212 20.27 -4.03 6.97
CA TYR A 212 18.98 -4.71 6.93
C TYR A 212 18.06 -4.28 8.08
N TYR A 213 18.62 -3.95 9.25
CA TYR A 213 17.84 -3.43 10.36
C TYR A 213 17.36 -2.00 10.11
N LEU A 214 18.29 -1.12 9.72
CA LEU A 214 18.07 0.33 9.56
C LEU A 214 17.22 0.69 8.34
N SER A 215 17.29 -0.11 7.26
CA SER A 215 16.59 0.18 6.01
C SER A 215 15.60 -0.92 5.65
N ASP A 216 14.50 -0.54 5.02
CA ASP A 216 13.60 -1.47 4.33
C ASP A 216 13.93 -1.65 2.85
N SER A 217 14.86 -0.83 2.34
CA SER A 217 15.25 -0.85 0.94
C SER A 217 16.26 -1.97 0.64
N LEU A 218 16.30 -2.36 -0.64
CA LEU A 218 17.31 -3.28 -1.14
C LEU A 218 18.64 -2.54 -1.30
N PHE A 219 19.65 -2.91 -0.51
CA PHE A 219 21.02 -2.42 -0.67
C PHE A 219 21.87 -3.37 -1.50
N LYS A 220 22.99 -2.90 -2.04
CA LYS A 220 23.93 -3.74 -2.80
C LYS A 220 24.68 -4.65 -1.84
N VAL A 221 24.73 -5.94 -2.16
CA VAL A 221 25.48 -6.92 -1.39
C VAL A 221 26.40 -7.72 -2.31
N GLU A 222 27.62 -7.94 -1.84
CA GLU A 222 28.51 -8.95 -2.38
C GLU A 222 28.24 -10.29 -1.68
N PRO A 223 27.99 -11.39 -2.41
CA PRO A 223 27.71 -12.69 -1.82
C PRO A 223 28.79 -13.16 -0.85
N ILE A 224 28.35 -13.76 0.25
CA ILE A 224 29.19 -14.37 1.27
C ILE A 224 29.10 -15.89 1.11
N LYS A 225 30.27 -16.53 0.99
CA LYS A 225 30.40 -17.98 0.98
C LYS A 225 30.61 -18.46 2.42
N VAL A 226 29.68 -19.27 2.91
CA VAL A 226 29.80 -19.97 4.21
C VAL A 226 30.48 -21.32 4.02
N ASP A 227 31.03 -21.85 5.11
CA ASP A 227 31.54 -23.22 5.16
C ASP A 227 30.47 -24.25 4.75
N SER A 228 30.90 -25.27 3.99
CA SER A 228 30.03 -26.35 3.47
C SER A 228 29.33 -27.19 4.55
N GLN A 229 29.76 -27.10 5.81
CA GLN A 229 29.09 -27.72 6.94
C GLN A 229 27.70 -27.14 7.20
N LEU A 230 27.45 -25.89 6.80
CA LEU A 230 26.11 -25.29 6.88
C LEU A 230 25.31 -25.64 5.64
N LYS A 231 24.13 -26.21 5.87
CA LYS A 231 23.18 -26.55 4.82
C LYS A 231 22.26 -25.37 4.54
N THR A 232 21.53 -25.44 3.44
CA THR A 232 20.48 -24.47 3.09
C THR A 232 19.52 -24.20 4.25
N ILE A 233 19.07 -25.24 4.96
CA ILE A 233 18.16 -25.08 6.10
C ILE A 233 18.78 -24.27 7.25
N ASP A 234 20.09 -24.39 7.50
CA ASP A 234 20.78 -23.63 8.54
C ASP A 234 20.76 -22.13 8.23
N ILE A 235 21.02 -21.77 6.97
CA ILE A 235 20.95 -20.39 6.50
C ILE A 235 19.53 -19.85 6.54
N MET A 236 18.54 -20.69 6.20
CA MET A 236 17.14 -20.30 6.31
C MET A 236 16.74 -20.04 7.77
N HIS A 237 17.14 -20.89 8.72
CA HIS A 237 16.89 -20.70 10.16
C HIS A 237 17.60 -19.45 10.70
N PHE A 238 18.86 -19.24 10.32
CA PHE A 238 19.59 -18.02 10.62
C PHE A 238 18.82 -16.78 10.17
N GLY A 239 18.35 -16.79 8.92
CA GLY A 239 17.52 -15.71 8.39
C GLY A 239 16.23 -15.51 9.19
N TRP A 240 15.50 -16.58 9.49
CA TRP A 240 14.24 -16.49 10.24
C TRP A 240 14.44 -15.90 11.63
N ASN A 241 15.49 -16.31 12.32
CA ASN A 241 15.87 -15.80 13.64
C ASN A 241 16.09 -14.28 13.62
N ILE A 242 16.86 -13.79 12.65
CA ILE A 242 17.11 -12.35 12.47
C ILE A 242 15.82 -11.60 12.11
N GLY A 243 15.09 -12.09 11.09
CA GLY A 243 13.84 -11.45 10.66
C GLY A 243 12.82 -11.39 11.80
N LYS A 244 12.72 -12.45 12.61
CA LYS A 244 11.84 -12.49 13.77
C LYS A 244 12.27 -11.53 14.88
N ALA A 245 13.56 -11.46 15.18
CA ALA A 245 14.13 -10.54 16.16
C ALA A 245 13.87 -9.06 15.80
N PHE A 246 13.97 -8.73 14.51
CA PHE A 246 13.69 -7.38 14.02
C PHE A 246 12.22 -7.10 13.72
N GLY A 247 11.37 -8.12 13.66
CA GLY A 247 9.96 -7.98 13.27
C GLY A 247 9.76 -7.71 11.78
N LYS A 248 10.72 -8.08 10.93
CA LYS A 248 10.67 -7.87 9.48
C LYS A 248 9.84 -8.95 8.78
N PRO A 249 9.12 -8.64 7.68
CA PRO A 249 8.37 -9.62 6.90
C PRO A 249 9.23 -10.80 6.40
N ARG A 250 8.64 -11.99 6.30
CA ARG A 250 9.34 -13.20 5.87
C ARG A 250 9.87 -13.08 4.44
N LEU A 251 9.08 -12.53 3.51
CA LEU A 251 9.50 -12.29 2.13
C LEU A 251 10.74 -11.38 2.04
N GLN A 252 10.75 -10.28 2.81
CA GLN A 252 11.90 -9.37 2.88
C GLN A 252 13.12 -10.08 3.46
N THR A 253 12.93 -10.86 4.52
CA THR A 253 13.99 -11.67 5.15
C THR A 253 14.56 -12.72 4.19
N ALA A 254 13.69 -13.43 3.47
CA ALA A 254 14.05 -14.43 2.48
C ALA A 254 14.86 -13.82 1.32
N THR A 255 14.43 -12.65 0.86
CA THR A 255 15.14 -11.88 -0.18
C THR A 255 16.51 -11.44 0.31
N PHE A 256 16.60 -10.91 1.53
CA PHE A 256 17.86 -10.51 2.16
C PHE A 256 18.86 -11.68 2.21
N ILE A 257 18.49 -12.81 2.82
CA ILE A 257 19.41 -13.95 2.95
C ILE A 257 19.74 -14.60 1.61
N LYS A 258 18.80 -14.62 0.64
CA LYS A 258 19.05 -15.14 -0.71
C LYS A 258 20.16 -14.35 -1.41
N ARG A 259 20.19 -13.03 -1.21
CA ARG A 259 21.22 -12.16 -1.82
C ARG A 259 22.56 -12.28 -1.09
N VAL A 260 22.55 -12.29 0.24
CA VAL A 260 23.78 -12.42 1.05
C VAL A 260 24.42 -13.79 0.87
N PHE A 261 23.65 -14.87 0.91
CA PHE A 261 24.13 -16.25 0.82
C PHE A 261 23.79 -16.90 -0.52
N ALA A 262 23.97 -16.15 -1.62
CA ALA A 262 23.56 -16.56 -2.96
C ALA A 262 24.15 -17.91 -3.39
N HIS A 263 25.36 -18.25 -2.92
CA HIS A 263 25.99 -19.54 -3.22
C HIS A 263 25.28 -20.71 -2.52
N THR A 264 24.99 -20.60 -1.21
CA THR A 264 24.39 -21.68 -0.40
C THR A 264 22.90 -21.86 -0.68
N LEU A 265 22.23 -20.77 -1.04
CA LEU A 265 20.80 -20.77 -1.36
C LEU A 265 20.53 -20.82 -2.86
N ARG A 266 21.54 -21.09 -3.71
CA ARG A 266 21.44 -21.00 -5.18
C ARG A 266 20.19 -21.67 -5.74
N ASP A 267 19.95 -22.90 -5.32
CA ASP A 267 18.88 -23.75 -5.85
C ASP A 267 17.53 -23.58 -5.12
N SER A 268 17.47 -22.67 -4.14
CA SER A 268 16.25 -22.36 -3.41
C SER A 268 15.65 -21.04 -3.89
N GLU A 269 14.44 -21.10 -4.45
CA GLU A 269 13.67 -19.91 -4.77
C GLU A 269 13.31 -19.12 -3.51
N ILE A 270 13.08 -17.81 -3.65
CA ILE A 270 12.70 -16.92 -2.54
C ILE A 270 11.41 -17.42 -1.87
N SER A 271 10.41 -17.84 -2.64
CA SER A 271 9.16 -18.44 -2.17
C SER A 271 9.40 -19.70 -1.32
N THR A 272 10.36 -20.53 -1.74
CA THR A 272 10.74 -21.74 -1.01
C THR A 272 11.45 -21.41 0.29
N ILE A 273 12.36 -20.43 0.28
CA ILE A 273 13.04 -19.92 1.47
C ILE A 273 12.00 -19.36 2.46
N GLU A 274 11.14 -18.46 2.00
CA GLU A 274 10.10 -17.83 2.82
C GLU A 274 9.22 -18.87 3.53
N ARG A 275 8.81 -19.92 2.81
CA ARG A 275 7.99 -21.00 3.37
C ARG A 275 8.80 -21.86 4.36
N LYS A 276 9.99 -22.32 3.97
CA LYS A 276 10.76 -23.33 4.72
C LYS A 276 11.61 -22.78 5.85
N MET A 277 11.82 -21.47 5.96
CA MET A 277 12.75 -20.89 6.94
C MET A 277 12.38 -21.08 8.42
N SER A 278 11.20 -21.62 8.72
CA SER A 278 10.79 -22.02 10.08
C SER A 278 10.45 -23.50 10.21
N HIS A 279 10.85 -24.34 9.25
CA HIS A 279 10.57 -25.78 9.26
C HIS A 279 11.53 -26.53 10.16
N THR A 280 11.01 -27.34 11.08
CA THR A 280 11.82 -28.05 12.09
C THR A 280 12.15 -29.51 11.75
N GLU A 281 11.66 -30.03 10.63
CA GLU A 281 11.74 -31.45 10.27
C GLU A 281 13.15 -31.88 9.82
N SER A 282 14.00 -30.94 9.46
CA SER A 282 15.36 -31.22 8.95
C SER A 282 16.41 -31.08 10.04
N VAL A 283 17.38 -32.00 10.04
CA VAL A 283 18.57 -31.89 10.90
C VAL A 283 19.34 -30.61 10.53
N CYS A 284 19.50 -29.72 11.51
CA CYS A 284 20.16 -28.43 11.38
C CYS A 284 21.17 -28.21 12.53
N LYS A 285 22.25 -27.48 12.22
CA LYS A 285 23.23 -26.93 13.18
C LYS A 285 22.73 -25.62 13.76
N ILE A 286 22.11 -24.75 12.95
CA ILE A 286 21.51 -23.50 13.41
C ILE A 286 20.04 -23.75 13.74
N LYS A 287 19.69 -23.66 15.03
CA LYS A 287 18.33 -23.88 15.52
C LYS A 287 17.52 -22.59 15.50
N LEU A 288 16.19 -22.72 15.40
CA LEU A 288 15.29 -21.60 15.58
C LEU A 288 15.36 -21.09 17.02
N ASP A 289 15.56 -19.79 17.18
CA ASP A 289 15.64 -19.11 18.46
C ASP A 289 14.63 -17.96 18.49
N LYS A 290 13.67 -18.06 19.41
CA LYS A 290 12.61 -17.08 19.61
C LYS A 290 12.98 -15.99 20.61
N LYS A 291 14.15 -16.09 21.27
CA LYS A 291 14.53 -15.28 22.44
C LYS A 291 15.79 -14.44 22.22
N ILE A 292 16.10 -14.12 20.97
CA ILE A 292 17.28 -13.28 20.66
C ILE A 292 17.15 -11.88 21.25
N VAL A 293 15.93 -11.33 21.29
CA VAL A 293 15.64 -9.98 21.80
C VAL A 293 14.82 -10.05 23.06
#